data_AF-A0A8X8ZF91-F1
#
_entry.id   AF-A0A8X8ZF91-F1
#
_cell.length_a   1.000
_cell.length_b   1.000
_cell.length_c   1.000
_cell.angle_alpha   90.00
_cell.angle_beta   90.00
_cell.angle_gamma   90.00
#
_symmetry.space_group_name_H-M   'P 1'
#
loop_
_entity.id
_entity.type
_entity.pdbx_description
1 polymer ?
#
loop_
_entity_poly.entity_id
_entity_poly.type
_entity_poly.pdbx_seq_one_letter_code
_entity_poly.pdbx_strand_id
1 'polypeptide(L)'
;MRASGNRLGAHTRRLLRYAVASRFLVVALIIFWRSLLSPYDTSASINPPCLSATNSSSPLPPVLLPRVGSAIERSIVWDGVYFARIAECGYEYEQTYAFLPLLPLCVTIFSKSVFAPLVPLIGYRAVLGLSGYVINNIAFVFAAFYLYRLSVIVMKDEKVALRAAILFCFNPASVFYSSVYPLDPFSHIKE
;
A
#
# COMPACT_ATOMS: atom_id res chain seq x y z
N MET A 1 25.18 -26.64 17.47
CA MET A 1 23.93 -26.09 16.89
C MET A 1 23.72 -24.56 17.07
N ARG A 2 24.42 -23.84 17.97
CA ARG A 2 24.27 -22.37 18.15
C ARG A 2 24.71 -21.46 16.98
N ALA A 3 25.59 -21.93 16.09
CA ALA A 3 26.15 -21.10 15.02
C ALA A 3 25.20 -20.86 13.82
N SER A 4 24.18 -21.72 13.62
CA SER A 4 23.20 -21.54 12.53
C SER A 4 22.18 -20.44 12.86
N GLY A 5 21.75 -20.34 14.12
CA GLY A 5 20.78 -19.32 14.56
C GLY A 5 21.30 -17.89 14.42
N ASN A 6 22.60 -17.66 14.72
CA ASN A 6 23.21 -16.33 14.57
C ASN A 6 23.36 -15.91 13.10
N ARG A 7 23.61 -16.86 12.19
CA ARG A 7 23.71 -16.59 10.74
C ARG A 7 22.36 -16.31 10.11
N LEU A 8 21.34 -17.11 10.45
CA LEU A 8 19.97 -16.88 10.00
C LEU A 8 19.44 -15.51 10.47
N GLY A 9 19.77 -15.10 11.70
CA GLY A 9 19.45 -13.78 12.23
C GLY A 9 20.17 -12.63 11.51
N ALA A 10 21.43 -12.83 11.12
CA ALA A 10 22.20 -11.84 10.37
C ALA A 10 21.67 -11.67 8.94
N HIS A 11 21.35 -12.77 8.25
CA HIS A 11 20.76 -12.74 6.91
C HIS A 11 19.36 -12.12 6.90
N THR A 12 18.53 -12.48 7.88
CA THR A 12 17.20 -11.86 8.07
C THR A 12 17.29 -10.35 8.28
N ARG A 13 18.17 -9.89 9.17
CA ARG A 13 18.36 -8.46 9.42
C ARG A 13 18.83 -7.71 8.18
N ARG A 14 19.71 -8.34 7.40
CA ARG A 14 20.20 -7.79 6.13
C ARG A 14 19.07 -7.70 5.10
N LEU A 15 18.24 -8.73 4.98
CA LEU A 15 17.06 -8.73 4.12
C LEU A 15 16.08 -7.62 4.50
N LEU A 16 15.72 -7.50 5.78
CA LEU A 16 14.81 -6.46 6.24
C LEU A 16 15.31 -5.05 5.90
N ARG A 17 16.63 -4.81 6.07
CA ARG A 17 17.24 -3.54 5.65
C ARG A 17 17.08 -3.28 4.15
N TYR A 18 17.34 -4.28 3.30
CA TYR A 18 17.15 -4.15 1.86
C TYR A 18 15.69 -3.96 1.46
N ALA A 19 14.76 -4.69 2.09
CA ALA A 19 13.34 -4.56 1.82
C ALA A 19 12.84 -3.15 2.18
N VAL A 20 13.20 -2.64 3.35
CA VAL A 20 12.85 -1.28 3.79
C VAL A 20 13.52 -0.23 2.89
N ALA A 21 14.82 -0.38 2.59
CA ALA A 21 15.52 0.53 1.70
C ALA A 21 14.92 0.55 0.28
N SER A 22 14.46 -0.60 -0.23
CA SER A 22 13.82 -0.66 -1.55
C SER A 22 12.48 0.07 -1.56
N ARG A 23 11.70 0.02 -0.46
CA ARG A 23 10.46 0.80 -0.34
C ARG A 23 10.74 2.30 -0.37
N PHE A 24 11.71 2.77 0.41
CA PHE A 24 12.11 4.19 0.38
C PHE A 24 12.60 4.63 -1.00
N LEU A 25 13.41 3.78 -1.67
CA LEU A 25 13.88 4.04 -3.02
C LEU A 25 12.71 4.17 -4.01
N VAL A 26 11.75 3.24 -3.98
CA VAL A 26 10.56 3.28 -4.85
C VAL A 26 9.74 4.55 -4.61
N VAL A 27 9.47 4.90 -3.35
CA VAL A 27 8.74 6.14 -3.01
C VAL A 27 9.50 7.38 -3.49
N ALA A 28 10.82 7.43 -3.29
CA ALA A 28 11.65 8.53 -3.77
C ALA A 28 11.62 8.65 -5.30
N LEU A 29 11.69 7.54 -6.02
CA LEU A 29 11.58 7.51 -7.48
C LEU A 29 10.19 7.95 -7.95
N ILE A 30 9.11 7.54 -7.28
CA ILE A 30 7.75 8.01 -7.58
C ILE A 30 7.67 9.52 -7.43
N ILE A 31 8.17 10.08 -6.32
CA ILE A 31 8.15 11.53 -6.07
C ILE A 31 8.99 12.25 -7.14
N PHE A 32 10.18 11.74 -7.44
CA PHE A 32 11.08 12.31 -8.44
C PHE A 32 10.46 12.31 -9.85
N TRP A 33 9.87 11.20 -10.29
CA TRP A 33 9.27 11.16 -11.61
C TRP A 33 8.02 12.03 -11.72
N ARG A 34 7.23 12.16 -10.64
CA ARG A 34 6.06 13.03 -10.62
C ARG A 34 6.41 14.52 -10.55
N SER A 35 7.62 14.88 -10.17
CA SER A 35 8.09 16.28 -10.26
C SER A 35 8.61 16.63 -11.65
N LEU A 36 9.13 15.64 -12.39
CA LEU A 36 9.62 15.82 -13.76
C LEU A 36 8.50 15.70 -14.81
N LEU A 37 7.56 14.77 -14.61
CA LEU A 37 6.55 14.40 -15.59
C LEU A 37 5.15 14.50 -14.97
N SER A 38 4.21 15.01 -15.76
CA SER A 38 2.80 14.94 -15.40
C SER A 38 2.27 13.53 -15.70
N PRO A 39 1.79 12.77 -14.70
CA PRO A 39 1.28 11.44 -14.95
C PRO A 39 0.00 11.50 -15.80
N TYR A 40 -0.04 10.70 -16.86
CA TYR A 40 -1.27 10.45 -17.62
C TYR A 40 -2.13 9.46 -16.83
N ASP A 41 -2.88 9.95 -15.85
CA ASP A 41 -3.91 9.17 -15.17
C ASP A 41 -5.19 9.97 -15.00
N THR A 42 -6.27 9.43 -15.55
CA THR A 42 -7.62 9.98 -15.44
C THR A 42 -8.35 9.44 -14.20
N SER A 43 -7.89 8.32 -13.65
CA SER A 43 -8.55 7.60 -12.54
C SER A 43 -8.56 8.44 -11.26
N ALA A 44 -7.44 9.09 -10.94
CA ALA A 44 -7.33 9.97 -9.76
C ALA A 44 -8.32 11.14 -9.74
N SER A 45 -8.84 11.55 -10.90
CA SER A 45 -9.82 12.64 -11.01
C SER A 45 -11.26 12.22 -10.70
N ILE A 46 -11.54 10.91 -10.66
CA ILE A 46 -12.88 10.37 -10.41
C ILE A 46 -13.10 10.33 -8.88
N ASN A 47 -13.80 11.34 -8.36
CA ASN A 47 -14.21 11.39 -6.95
C ASN A 47 -15.64 11.92 -6.74
N PRO A 48 -16.68 11.21 -7.22
CA PRO A 48 -18.04 11.60 -6.89
C PRO A 48 -18.31 11.45 -5.38
N PRO A 49 -19.22 12.24 -4.79
CA PRO A 49 -19.60 12.10 -3.38
C PRO A 49 -20.17 10.70 -3.10
N CYS A 50 -20.12 10.28 -1.82
CA CYS A 50 -20.76 9.03 -1.40
C CYS A 50 -22.29 9.13 -1.53
N LEU A 51 -22.94 8.08 -2.01
CA LEU A 51 -24.39 7.95 -2.16
C LEU A 51 -25.11 7.99 -0.81
N SER A 52 -24.48 7.51 0.25
CA SER A 52 -25.04 7.54 1.62
C SER A 52 -24.91 8.90 2.31
N ALA A 53 -24.23 9.88 1.71
CA ALA A 53 -24.14 11.23 2.27
C ALA A 53 -25.47 11.97 2.06
N THR A 54 -26.43 11.76 2.96
CA THR A 54 -27.69 12.50 3.02
C THR A 54 -27.38 14.00 3.10
N ASN A 55 -27.55 14.75 2.01
CA ASN A 55 -27.62 16.23 1.82
C ASN A 55 -27.21 17.15 2.99
N SER A 56 -26.17 16.80 3.72
CA SER A 56 -25.63 17.54 4.86
C SER A 56 -24.28 18.04 4.37
N SER A 57 -24.37 19.07 3.53
CA SER A 57 -23.23 19.90 3.14
C SER A 57 -22.75 20.68 4.36
N SER A 58 -22.26 19.96 5.37
CA SER A 58 -21.42 20.51 6.41
C SER A 58 -20.14 20.92 5.69
N PRO A 59 -19.74 22.20 5.71
CA PRO A 59 -18.48 22.60 5.09
C PRO A 59 -17.37 21.78 5.74
N LEU A 60 -16.63 21.03 4.91
CA LEU A 60 -15.47 20.29 5.40
C LEU A 60 -14.55 21.28 6.12
N PRO A 61 -14.03 20.93 7.31
CA PRO A 61 -13.15 21.82 8.04
C PRO A 61 -11.97 22.22 7.15
N PRO A 62 -11.55 23.49 7.19
CA PRO A 62 -10.44 23.96 6.37
C PRO A 62 -9.18 23.17 6.71
N VAL A 63 -8.60 22.55 5.70
CA VAL A 63 -7.39 21.73 5.81
C VAL A 63 -6.17 22.65 5.86
N LEU A 64 -5.25 22.40 6.80
CA LEU A 64 -4.07 23.25 7.02
C LEU A 64 -3.02 23.15 5.88
N LEU A 65 -2.85 21.97 5.28
CA LEU A 65 -1.88 21.69 4.21
C LEU A 65 -2.58 21.14 2.95
N PRO A 66 -3.39 21.95 2.26
CA PRO A 66 -4.21 21.49 1.13
C PRO A 66 -3.36 21.01 -0.05
N ARG A 67 -2.17 21.58 -0.25
CA ARG A 67 -1.24 21.15 -1.31
C ARG A 67 -0.72 19.73 -1.09
N VAL A 68 -0.41 19.38 0.16
CA VAL A 68 0.08 18.05 0.53
C VAL A 68 -1.04 17.04 0.42
N GLY A 69 -2.22 17.37 0.95
CA GLY A 69 -3.43 16.54 0.81
C GLY A 69 -3.74 16.24 -0.66
N SER A 70 -3.77 17.27 -1.49
CA SER A 70 -4.04 17.14 -2.93
C SER A 70 -2.94 16.37 -3.67
N ALA A 71 -1.68 16.44 -3.24
CA ALA A 71 -0.60 15.64 -3.82
C ALA A 71 -0.76 14.15 -3.51
N ILE A 72 -1.16 13.82 -2.27
CA ILE A 72 -1.43 12.44 -1.83
C ILE A 72 -2.69 11.90 -2.53
N GLU A 73 -3.76 12.69 -2.62
CA GLU A 73 -4.97 12.25 -3.33
C GLU A 73 -4.70 11.97 -4.82
N ARG A 74 -3.92 12.82 -5.49
CA ARG A 74 -3.48 12.55 -6.87
C ARG A 74 -2.61 11.31 -6.98
N SER A 75 -1.97 10.86 -5.89
CA SER A 75 -1.16 9.65 -5.92
C SER A 75 -1.99 8.37 -5.84
N ILE A 76 -3.25 8.45 -5.42
CA ILE A 76 -4.23 7.36 -5.47
C ILE A 76 -4.65 7.15 -6.93
N VAL A 77 -4.05 6.17 -7.58
CA VAL A 77 -4.25 5.85 -8.99
C VAL A 77 -4.69 4.39 -9.15
N TRP A 78 -5.33 4.06 -10.27
CA TRP A 78 -5.76 2.70 -10.64
C TRP A 78 -6.63 2.05 -9.56
N ASP A 79 -6.31 0.80 -9.15
CA ASP A 79 -7.07 0.05 -8.15
C ASP A 79 -7.16 0.74 -6.79
N GLY A 80 -6.19 1.60 -6.47
CA GLY A 80 -6.22 2.40 -5.25
C GLY A 80 -7.41 3.34 -5.16
N VAL A 81 -7.97 3.77 -6.30
CA VAL A 81 -9.19 4.60 -6.31
C VAL A 81 -10.37 3.80 -5.77
N TYR A 82 -10.49 2.52 -6.14
CA TYR A 82 -11.54 1.64 -5.64
C TYR A 82 -11.35 1.35 -4.15
N PHE A 83 -10.14 1.02 -3.70
CA PHE A 83 -9.89 0.78 -2.27
C PHE A 83 -10.12 2.02 -1.40
N ALA A 84 -9.68 3.19 -1.85
CA ALA A 84 -9.93 4.44 -1.15
C ALA A 84 -11.44 4.73 -1.08
N ARG A 85 -12.18 4.48 -2.17
CA ARG A 85 -13.62 4.64 -2.18
C ARG A 85 -14.34 3.65 -1.28
N ILE A 86 -13.97 2.37 -1.28
CA ILE A 86 -14.55 1.38 -0.38
C ILE A 86 -14.26 1.75 1.08
N ALA A 87 -13.07 2.28 1.38
CA ALA A 87 -12.70 2.69 2.73
C ALA A 87 -13.43 3.98 3.19
N GLU A 88 -13.79 4.86 2.26
CA GLU A 88 -14.50 6.13 2.50
C GLU A 88 -16.03 5.96 2.54
N CYS A 89 -16.60 5.34 1.51
CA CYS A 89 -18.05 5.25 1.27
C CYS A 89 -18.62 3.83 1.46
N GLY A 90 -17.78 2.80 1.58
CA GLY A 90 -18.22 1.41 1.55
C GLY A 90 -18.46 0.87 0.13
N TYR A 91 -19.09 -0.30 0.06
CA TYR A 91 -19.40 -0.97 -1.20
C TYR A 91 -20.68 -0.39 -1.82
N GLU A 92 -20.52 0.67 -2.62
CA GLU A 92 -21.64 1.38 -3.26
C GLU A 92 -21.99 0.85 -4.65
N TYR A 93 -20.98 0.42 -5.41
CA TYR A 93 -21.11 0.05 -6.82
C TYR A 93 -20.79 -1.42 -7.03
N GLU A 94 -21.45 -2.05 -8.00
CA GLU A 94 -21.25 -3.47 -8.34
C GLU A 94 -19.78 -3.80 -8.67
N GLN A 95 -19.08 -2.86 -9.33
CA GLN A 95 -17.66 -2.98 -9.67
C GLN A 95 -16.76 -3.13 -8.43
N THR A 96 -17.19 -2.61 -7.28
CA THR A 96 -16.38 -2.67 -6.05
C THR A 96 -16.42 -4.05 -5.39
N TYR A 97 -17.40 -4.91 -5.70
CA TYR A 97 -17.53 -6.25 -5.10
C TYR A 97 -16.40 -7.21 -5.46
N ALA A 98 -15.64 -6.92 -6.52
CA ALA A 98 -14.44 -7.69 -6.87
C ALA A 98 -13.30 -7.52 -5.85
N PHE A 99 -13.28 -6.43 -5.07
CA PHE A 99 -12.20 -6.14 -4.14
C PHE A 99 -12.50 -6.69 -2.74
N LEU A 100 -11.55 -7.44 -2.17
CA LEU A 100 -11.71 -8.01 -0.83
C LEU A 100 -11.77 -6.93 0.27
N PRO A 101 -12.59 -7.10 1.32
CA PRO A 101 -12.86 -6.07 2.32
C PRO A 101 -11.75 -5.86 3.34
N LEU A 102 -10.81 -6.82 3.48
CA LEU A 102 -9.78 -6.77 4.52
C LEU A 102 -8.90 -5.52 4.40
N LEU A 103 -8.43 -5.21 3.18
CA LEU A 103 -7.54 -4.06 2.95
C LEU A 103 -8.27 -2.72 3.18
N PRO A 104 -9.46 -2.45 2.59
CA PRO A 104 -10.25 -1.26 2.94
C PRO A 104 -10.53 -1.14 4.43
N LEU A 105 -10.89 -2.23 5.11
CA LEU A 105 -11.19 -2.22 6.53
C LEU A 105 -9.96 -1.82 7.36
N CYS A 106 -8.80 -2.41 7.07
CA CYS A 106 -7.55 -2.03 7.73
C CYS A 106 -7.22 -0.55 7.48
N VAL A 107 -7.39 -0.06 6.25
CA VAL A 107 -7.18 1.35 5.90
C VAL A 107 -8.10 2.28 6.68
N THR A 108 -9.39 1.96 6.78
CA THR A 108 -10.36 2.75 7.56
C THR A 108 -10.00 2.75 9.05
N ILE A 109 -9.66 1.59 9.63
CA ILE A 109 -9.28 1.48 11.04
C ILE A 109 -8.02 2.30 11.32
N PHE A 110 -6.96 2.16 10.52
CA PHE A 110 -5.72 2.92 10.69
C PHE A 110 -5.93 4.43 10.53
N SER A 111 -6.75 4.82 9.56
CA SER A 111 -7.06 6.23 9.31
C SER A 111 -7.84 6.88 10.44
N LYS A 112 -8.76 6.13 11.07
CA LYS A 112 -9.56 6.60 12.22
C LYS A 112 -8.85 6.44 13.57
N SER A 113 -7.71 5.76 13.62
CA SER A 113 -6.92 5.56 14.84
C SER A 113 -5.57 6.27 14.74
N VAL A 114 -4.54 5.59 14.25
CA VAL A 114 -3.14 6.05 14.20
C VAL A 114 -3.00 7.37 13.43
N PHE A 115 -3.72 7.53 12.32
CA PHE A 115 -3.63 8.71 11.47
C PHE A 115 -4.78 9.71 11.64
N ALA A 116 -5.65 9.52 12.64
CA ALA A 116 -6.74 10.45 12.92
C ALA A 116 -6.28 11.91 13.13
N PRO A 117 -5.14 12.19 13.81
CA PRO A 117 -4.65 13.56 13.97
C PRO A 117 -4.25 14.25 12.66
N LEU A 118 -4.00 13.48 11.59
CA LEU A 118 -3.62 14.03 10.28
C LEU A 118 -4.84 14.48 9.45
N VAL A 119 -6.05 14.05 9.81
CA VAL A 119 -7.29 14.41 9.09
C VAL A 119 -7.49 15.92 8.97
N PRO A 120 -7.38 16.74 10.04
CA PRO A 120 -7.47 18.20 9.90
C PRO A 120 -6.27 18.82 9.15
N LEU A 121 -5.16 18.09 9.02
CA LEU A 121 -3.93 18.61 8.42
C LEU A 121 -3.91 18.44 6.90
N ILE A 122 -4.31 17.27 6.38
CA ILE A 122 -4.21 16.93 4.95
C ILE A 122 -5.55 16.51 4.32
N GLY A 123 -6.62 16.35 5.11
CA GLY A 123 -7.93 15.90 4.64
C GLY A 123 -8.12 14.38 4.79
N TYR A 124 -9.38 13.95 4.91
CA TYR A 124 -9.72 12.55 5.21
C TYR A 124 -9.28 11.58 4.10
N ARG A 125 -9.54 11.91 2.84
CA ARG A 125 -9.19 11.07 1.69
C ARG A 125 -7.67 10.92 1.51
N ALA A 126 -6.92 12.00 1.74
CA ALA A 126 -5.46 11.95 1.79
C ALA A 126 -4.94 11.03 2.91
N VAL A 127 -5.55 11.05 4.09
CA VAL A 127 -5.22 10.12 5.20
C VAL A 127 -5.53 8.67 4.81
N LEU A 128 -6.64 8.39 4.14
CA LEU A 128 -6.95 7.05 3.62
C LEU A 128 -5.86 6.57 2.65
N GLY A 129 -5.45 7.42 1.70
CA GLY A 129 -4.36 7.12 0.78
C GLY A 129 -3.04 6.83 1.52
N LEU A 130 -2.67 7.68 2.47
CA LEU A 130 -1.46 7.52 3.28
C LEU A 130 -1.47 6.20 4.07
N SER A 131 -2.59 5.89 4.73
CA SER A 131 -2.78 4.62 5.44
C SER A 131 -2.63 3.43 4.50
N GLY A 132 -3.21 3.51 3.30
CA GLY A 132 -3.04 2.51 2.24
C GLY A 132 -1.58 2.29 1.87
N TYR A 133 -0.81 3.36 1.64
CA TYR A 133 0.63 3.23 1.37
C TYR A 133 1.37 2.54 2.52
N VAL A 134 1.13 2.97 3.76
CA VAL A 134 1.84 2.41 4.92
C VAL A 134 1.54 0.92 5.08
N ILE A 135 0.26 0.54 5.01
CA ILE A 135 -0.18 -0.86 5.13
C ILE A 135 0.44 -1.72 4.02
N ASN A 136 0.41 -1.28 2.76
CA ASN A 136 0.99 -2.05 1.66
C ASN A 136 2.51 -2.20 1.78
N ASN A 137 3.22 -1.15 2.19
CA ASN A 137 4.67 -1.25 2.38
C ASN A 137 5.04 -2.18 3.56
N ILE A 138 4.25 -2.18 4.63
CA ILE A 138 4.42 -3.14 5.73
C ILE A 138 4.15 -4.57 5.25
N ALA A 139 3.04 -4.78 4.55
CA ALA A 139 2.68 -6.07 3.97
C ALA A 139 3.77 -6.59 3.01
N PHE A 140 4.37 -5.71 2.20
CA PHE A 140 5.49 -6.04 1.33
C PHE A 140 6.71 -6.55 2.11
N VAL A 141 7.08 -5.88 3.20
CA VAL A 141 8.22 -6.31 4.04
C VAL A 141 7.95 -7.69 4.66
N PHE A 142 6.71 -7.93 5.12
CA PHE A 142 6.30 -9.26 5.58
C PHE A 142 6.35 -10.30 4.46
N ALA A 143 5.85 -9.98 3.27
CA ALA A 143 5.90 -10.87 2.11
C ALA A 143 7.35 -11.24 1.75
N ALA A 144 8.27 -10.27 1.72
CA ALA A 144 9.69 -10.54 1.48
C ALA A 144 10.31 -11.43 2.56
N PHE A 145 9.94 -11.22 3.84
CA PHE A 145 10.38 -12.06 4.94
C PHE A 145 9.86 -13.50 4.83
N TYR A 146 8.56 -13.69 4.59
CA TYR A 146 7.97 -15.01 4.44
C TYR A 146 8.48 -15.73 3.20
N LEU A 147 8.69 -15.01 2.08
CA LEU A 147 9.31 -15.55 0.88
C LEU A 147 10.72 -16.07 1.19
N TYR A 148 11.54 -15.29 1.90
CA TYR A 148 12.87 -15.76 2.33
C TYR A 148 12.79 -17.02 3.19
N ARG A 149 11.88 -17.06 4.17
CA ARG A 149 11.69 -18.24 5.04
C ARG A 149 11.31 -19.47 4.23
N LEU A 150 10.40 -19.32 3.26
CA LEU A 150 10.00 -20.38 2.36
C LEU A 150 11.16 -20.82 1.46
N SER A 151 11.91 -19.89 0.88
CA SER A 151 13.07 -20.20 0.04
C SER A 151 14.17 -20.94 0.79
N VAL A 152 14.41 -20.62 2.07
CA VAL A 152 15.36 -21.37 2.92
C VAL A 152 14.91 -22.83 3.10
N ILE A 153 13.61 -23.07 3.30
CA ILE A 153 13.05 -24.42 3.47
C ILE A 153 13.18 -25.22 2.17
N VAL A 154 12.84 -24.61 1.03
CA VAL A 154 12.81 -25.29 -0.28
C VAL A 154 14.21 -25.52 -0.83
N MET A 155 15.05 -24.49 -0.86
CA MET A 155 16.38 -24.57 -1.51
C MET A 155 17.47 -25.13 -0.60
N LYS A 156 17.25 -25.16 0.72
CA LYS A 156 18.22 -25.59 1.74
C LYS A 156 19.57 -24.85 1.70
N ASP A 157 19.65 -23.73 0.98
CA ASP A 157 20.81 -22.83 0.92
C ASP A 157 20.39 -21.39 1.27
N GLU A 158 20.88 -20.92 2.41
CA GLU A 158 20.57 -19.59 2.95
C GLU A 158 21.07 -18.45 2.05
N LYS A 159 22.18 -18.63 1.32
CA LYS A 159 22.77 -17.59 0.47
C LYS A 159 21.96 -17.41 -0.80
N VAL A 160 21.53 -18.51 -1.41
CA VAL A 160 20.68 -18.48 -2.60
C VAL A 160 19.30 -17.92 -2.25
N ALA A 161 18.71 -18.37 -1.13
CA ALA A 161 17.45 -17.83 -0.62
C ALA A 161 17.51 -16.32 -0.35
N LEU A 162 18.61 -15.82 0.23
CA LEU A 162 18.81 -14.39 0.47
C LEU A 162 18.87 -13.61 -0.86
N ARG A 163 19.61 -14.11 -1.85
CA ARG A 163 19.71 -13.45 -3.17
C ARG A 163 18.36 -13.40 -3.87
N ALA A 164 17.59 -14.50 -3.85
CA ALA A 164 16.24 -14.54 -4.40
C ALA A 164 15.30 -13.52 -3.73
N ALA A 165 15.32 -13.45 -2.40
CA ALA A 165 14.50 -12.49 -1.66
C ALA A 165 14.92 -11.03 -1.91
N ILE A 166 16.21 -10.75 -2.09
CA ILE A 166 16.69 -9.42 -2.49
C ILE A 166 16.22 -9.08 -3.90
N LEU A 167 16.29 -10.01 -4.86
CA LEU A 167 15.78 -9.81 -6.22
C LEU A 167 14.27 -9.51 -6.21
N PHE A 168 13.50 -10.20 -5.38
CA PHE A 168 12.09 -9.88 -5.14
C PHE A 168 11.90 -8.44 -4.63
N CYS A 169 12.76 -7.98 -3.71
CA CYS A 169 12.69 -6.62 -3.17
C CYS A 169 12.91 -5.50 -4.20
N PHE A 170 13.66 -5.77 -5.28
CA PHE A 170 14.02 -4.83 -6.34
C PHE A 170 13.35 -5.12 -7.69
N ASN A 171 12.35 -6.00 -7.72
CA ASN A 171 11.59 -6.30 -8.94
C ASN A 171 10.93 -5.01 -9.48
N PRO A 172 10.97 -4.70 -10.79
CA PRO A 172 10.24 -3.57 -11.38
C PRO A 172 8.73 -3.58 -11.08
N ALA A 173 8.12 -4.77 -10.90
CA ALA A 173 6.73 -4.90 -10.47
C ALA A 173 6.48 -4.40 -9.02
N SER A 174 7.53 -4.07 -8.27
CA SER A 174 7.43 -3.58 -6.90
C SER A 174 6.72 -2.25 -6.74
N VAL A 175 6.58 -1.47 -7.81
CA VAL A 175 5.73 -0.27 -7.84
C VAL A 175 4.27 -0.65 -7.61
N PHE A 176 3.79 -1.75 -8.22
CA PHE A 176 2.42 -2.25 -8.04
C PHE A 176 2.18 -2.75 -6.61
N TYR A 177 3.18 -3.40 -6.01
CA TYR A 177 3.11 -3.84 -4.60
C TYR A 177 3.26 -2.70 -3.57
N SER A 178 3.71 -1.52 -4.00
CA SER A 178 3.75 -0.31 -3.17
C SER A 178 2.53 0.60 -3.40
N SER A 179 1.78 0.40 -4.48
CA SER A 179 0.43 0.93 -4.67
C SER A 179 -0.63 0.03 -4.03
N VAL A 180 -1.84 0.56 -3.84
CA VAL A 180 -2.93 -0.20 -3.23
C VAL A 180 -3.44 -1.25 -4.22
N TYR A 181 -2.91 -2.46 -4.10
CA TYR A 181 -3.19 -3.60 -4.96
C TYR A 181 -3.47 -4.83 -4.10
N PRO A 182 -4.49 -5.65 -4.39
CA PRO A 182 -4.78 -6.84 -3.61
C PRO A 182 -3.80 -7.97 -3.93
N LEU A 183 -3.49 -8.80 -2.94
CA LEU A 183 -2.94 -10.13 -3.14
C LEU A 183 -4.12 -11.10 -3.28
N ASP A 184 -4.44 -11.55 -4.49
CA ASP A 184 -5.49 -12.55 -4.73
C ASP A 184 -5.09 -13.91 -4.14
N PRO A 185 -5.87 -14.52 -3.22
CA PRO A 185 -5.57 -15.87 -2.76
C PRO A 185 -6.34 -16.97 -3.53
N PHE A 186 -7.33 -16.67 -4.38
CA PHE A 186 -8.18 -17.73 -4.95
C PHE A 186 -8.69 -17.42 -6.37
N SER A 187 -7.95 -17.91 -7.37
CA SER A 187 -8.54 -18.33 -8.64
C SER A 187 -9.06 -19.76 -8.50
N HIS A 188 -10.29 -19.94 -8.01
CA HIS A 188 -11.05 -21.16 -8.28
C HIS A 188 -12.42 -20.75 -8.84
N ILE A 189 -12.50 -20.84 -10.15
CA ILE A 189 -13.64 -20.55 -10.99
C ILE A 189 -14.59 -21.76 -10.97
N LYS A 190 -15.84 -21.46 -10.61
CA LYS A 190 -17.16 -21.94 -11.10
C LYS A 190 -17.44 -23.44 -11.22
N GLU A 191 -18.53 -23.84 -10.56
CA GLU A 191 -19.74 -24.32 -11.27
C GLU A 191 -20.84 -23.26 -11.16
#